data_AF-A0A7S0TMG6-F1
#
_entry.id   AF-A0A7S0TMG6-F1
#
_cell.length_a   1.000
_cell.length_b   1.000
_cell.length_c   1.000
_cell.angle_alpha   90.00
_cell.angle_beta   90.00
_cell.angle_gamma   90.00
#
_symmetry.space_group_name_H-M   'P 1'
#
loop_
_entity.id
_entity.type
_entity.pdbx_description
1 polymer ?
#
loop_
_entity_poly.entity_id
_entity_poly.type
_entity_poly.pdbx_seq_one_letter_code
_entity_poly.pdbx_strand_id
1 'polypeptide(L)'
;SIMSFCVPVMHSPPKKVTQKDMMDWKIPPCVSNWKNAKGYTIPLDKRLAADGRGHSQVVINDKFAQFAESLVIAQEVAREGITARIKEKERQQRMDKERKDEELRQLARDARMMRTGVAPAAAA
;
A
#
# COMPACT_ATOMS: atom_id res chain seq x y z
N SER A 1 -24.15 63.21 -27.83
CA SER A 1 -22.95 62.77 -28.55
C SER A 1 -21.74 63.42 -27.92
N ILE A 2 -21.05 62.73 -27.01
CA ILE A 2 -19.78 63.20 -26.45
C ILE A 2 -18.89 61.96 -26.30
N MET A 3 -18.42 61.43 -27.43
CA MET A 3 -17.11 60.77 -27.39
C MET A 3 -16.13 61.90 -27.10
N SER A 4 -15.85 62.07 -25.80
CA SER A 4 -14.82 62.98 -25.33
C SER A 4 -13.53 62.65 -26.08
N PHE A 5 -13.00 63.65 -26.76
CA PHE A 5 -11.81 63.55 -27.60
C PHE A 5 -10.68 62.85 -26.82
N CYS A 6 -10.03 61.88 -27.47
CA CYS A 6 -8.89 61.16 -26.91
C CYS A 6 -7.83 62.15 -26.42
N VAL A 7 -7.51 62.09 -25.13
CA VAL A 7 -6.48 62.93 -24.51
C VAL A 7 -5.10 62.39 -24.92
N PRO A 8 -4.18 63.25 -25.40
CA PRO A 8 -2.87 62.81 -25.88
C PRO A 8 -2.02 62.28 -24.72
N VAL A 9 -1.50 61.06 -24.89
CA VAL A 9 -0.59 60.46 -23.93
C VAL A 9 0.83 60.96 -24.19
N MET A 10 1.38 61.69 -23.24
CA MET A 10 2.74 62.22 -23.30
C MET A 10 3.74 61.14 -22.84
N HIS A 11 4.31 60.41 -23.80
CA HIS A 11 5.33 59.39 -23.53
C HIS A 11 6.76 59.97 -23.54
N SER A 12 7.65 59.38 -22.75
CA SER A 12 9.10 59.58 -22.93
C SER A 12 9.57 58.98 -24.26
N PRO A 13 10.72 59.43 -24.81
CA PRO A 13 11.29 58.82 -26.02
C PRO A 13 11.38 57.29 -25.89
N PRO A 14 11.00 56.51 -26.92
CA PRO A 14 11.04 55.05 -26.87
C PRO A 14 12.45 54.55 -26.58
N LYS A 15 12.60 53.69 -25.58
CA LYS A 15 13.87 52.99 -25.34
C LYS A 15 14.15 52.07 -26.52
N LYS A 16 15.41 52.05 -27.00
CA LYS A 16 15.84 51.09 -28.03
C LYS A 16 15.77 49.68 -27.45
N VAL A 17 14.86 48.88 -27.97
CA VAL A 17 14.75 47.45 -27.62
C VAL A 17 15.93 46.73 -28.25
N THR A 18 16.66 45.94 -27.47
CA THR A 18 17.75 45.12 -28.01
C THR A 18 17.19 43.86 -28.65
N GLN A 19 17.94 43.25 -29.58
CA GLN A 19 17.52 41.97 -30.16
C GLN A 19 17.37 40.88 -29.09
N LYS A 20 18.22 40.89 -28.06
CA LYS A 20 18.15 39.96 -26.93
C LYS A 20 16.83 40.09 -26.19
N ASP A 21 16.43 41.31 -25.84
CA ASP A 21 15.16 41.55 -25.16
C ASP A 21 14.00 40.97 -26.00
N MET A 22 13.97 41.27 -27.30
CA MET A 22 12.91 40.76 -28.18
C MET A 22 12.84 39.22 -28.22
N MET A 23 13.99 38.54 -28.18
CA MET A 23 14.04 37.07 -28.17
C MET A 23 13.60 36.47 -26.83
N ASP A 24 14.01 37.08 -25.71
CA ASP A 24 13.64 36.62 -24.37
C ASP A 24 12.12 36.73 -24.14
N TRP A 25 11.45 37.70 -24.76
CA TRP A 25 10.00 37.86 -24.73
C TRP A 25 9.25 37.07 -25.81
N LYS A 26 9.93 36.18 -26.56
CA LYS A 26 9.28 35.36 -27.58
C LYS A 26 8.46 34.24 -26.95
N ILE A 27 7.14 34.39 -26.96
CA ILE A 27 6.21 33.36 -26.45
C ILE A 27 6.17 32.17 -27.42
N PRO A 28 6.47 30.93 -26.96
CA PRO A 28 6.33 29.73 -27.77
C PRO A 28 4.87 29.45 -28.17
N PRO A 29 4.60 28.79 -29.32
CA PRO A 29 3.25 28.45 -29.72
C PRO A 29 2.61 27.44 -28.76
N CYS A 30 1.33 27.63 -28.45
CA CYS A 30 0.57 26.73 -27.58
C CYS A 30 0.17 25.45 -28.32
N VAL A 31 0.81 24.32 -28.00
CA VAL A 31 0.38 22.99 -28.42
C VAL A 31 -0.33 22.33 -27.25
N SER A 32 -1.64 22.13 -27.36
CA SER A 32 -2.43 21.53 -26.27
C SER A 32 -2.64 20.03 -26.48
N ASN A 33 -2.63 19.26 -25.38
CA ASN A 33 -2.91 17.82 -25.40
C ASN A 33 -4.40 17.50 -25.62
N TRP A 34 -5.31 18.46 -25.37
CA TRP A 34 -6.77 18.25 -25.44
C TRP A 34 -7.46 18.87 -26.66
N LYS A 35 -7.03 20.04 -27.14
CA LYS A 35 -7.73 20.80 -28.18
C LYS A 35 -6.83 21.07 -29.39
N ASN A 36 -7.33 20.68 -30.57
CA ASN A 36 -6.77 21.03 -31.88
C ASN A 36 -7.87 21.57 -32.79
N ALA A 37 -8.26 22.84 -32.60
CA ALA A 37 -9.41 23.43 -33.28
C ALA A 37 -9.28 23.47 -34.81
N LYS A 38 -8.06 23.63 -35.32
CA LYS A 38 -7.76 23.71 -36.77
C LYS A 38 -7.31 22.38 -37.38
N GLY A 39 -7.24 21.30 -36.59
CA GLY A 39 -6.89 19.98 -37.09
C GLY A 39 -5.45 19.82 -37.60
N TYR A 40 -4.48 20.61 -37.11
CA TYR A 40 -3.10 20.51 -37.58
C TYR A 40 -2.45 19.15 -37.28
N THR A 41 -1.67 18.65 -38.24
CA THR A 41 -0.78 17.50 -38.05
C THR A 41 0.49 17.99 -37.36
N ILE A 42 0.62 17.69 -36.06
CA ILE A 42 1.74 18.11 -35.22
C ILE A 42 2.58 16.87 -34.89
N PRO A 43 3.90 16.89 -35.15
CA PRO A 43 4.79 15.77 -34.85
C PRO A 43 4.88 15.52 -33.33
N LEU A 44 5.25 14.28 -32.98
CA LEU A 44 5.21 13.80 -31.59
C LEU A 44 6.16 14.56 -30.66
N ASP A 45 7.33 14.96 -31.15
CA ASP A 45 8.30 15.75 -30.39
C ASP A 45 7.71 17.07 -29.91
N LYS A 46 6.98 17.81 -30.78
CA LYS A 46 6.35 19.08 -30.43
C LYS A 46 5.13 18.94 -29.53
N ARG A 47 4.42 17.79 -29.62
CA ARG A 47 3.33 17.48 -28.69
C ARG A 47 3.85 17.15 -27.30
N LEU A 48 4.95 16.40 -27.22
CA LEU A 48 5.54 15.97 -25.95
C LEU A 48 6.39 17.06 -25.30
N ALA A 49 6.91 18.02 -26.08
CA ALA A 49 7.73 19.12 -25.57
C ALA A 49 7.03 19.98 -24.50
N ALA A 50 5.69 20.12 -24.60
CA ALA A 50 4.90 20.86 -23.62
C ALA A 50 4.53 20.02 -22.38
N ASP A 51 4.72 18.70 -22.42
CA ASP A 51 4.19 17.79 -21.40
C ASP A 51 4.97 17.89 -20.09
N GLY A 52 6.22 18.36 -20.10
CA GLY A 52 7.00 18.64 -18.88
C GLY A 52 7.27 17.45 -17.96
N ARG A 53 6.69 16.27 -18.22
CA ARG A 53 6.80 15.07 -17.38
C ARG A 53 8.22 14.52 -17.32
N GLY A 54 9.02 14.77 -18.35
CA GLY A 54 10.46 14.46 -18.36
C GLY A 54 11.32 15.40 -17.51
N HIS A 55 10.76 16.50 -17.00
CA HIS A 55 11.47 17.44 -16.11
C HIS A 55 11.39 17.01 -14.64
N SER A 56 10.32 16.33 -14.24
CA SER A 56 10.17 15.87 -12.86
C SER A 56 10.98 14.59 -12.64
N GLN A 57 12.05 14.69 -11.84
CA GLN A 57 12.75 13.51 -11.36
C GLN A 57 11.95 12.89 -10.21
N VAL A 58 11.51 11.64 -10.38
CA VAL A 58 10.86 10.89 -9.30
C VAL A 58 11.94 10.45 -8.32
N VAL A 59 12.12 11.21 -7.24
CA VAL A 59 13.01 10.85 -6.14
C VAL A 59 12.22 10.06 -5.12
N ILE A 60 12.64 8.82 -4.85
CA ILE A 60 12.02 7.94 -3.84
C ILE A 60 12.77 8.12 -2.52
N ASN A 61 12.03 8.15 -1.41
CA ASN A 61 12.59 8.27 -0.06
C ASN A 61 13.05 6.91 0.48
N ASP A 62 14.26 6.84 1.04
CA ASP A 62 14.85 5.62 1.61
C ASP A 62 14.05 5.03 2.78
N LYS A 63 13.21 5.85 3.45
CA LYS A 63 12.30 5.38 4.50
C LYS A 63 11.32 4.31 4.00
N PHE A 64 10.99 4.29 2.70
CA PHE A 64 10.15 3.24 2.12
C PHE A 64 10.85 1.88 2.12
N ALA A 65 12.16 1.84 1.89
CA ALA A 65 12.93 0.60 1.97
C ALA A 65 13.00 0.08 3.41
N GLN A 66 13.34 0.97 4.36
CA GLN A 66 13.37 0.63 5.79
C GLN A 66 12.02 0.12 6.29
N PHE A 67 10.92 0.74 5.83
CA PHE A 67 9.58 0.31 6.17
C PHE A 67 9.25 -1.07 5.62
N ALA A 68 9.58 -1.34 4.34
CA ALA A 68 9.35 -2.65 3.73
C ALA A 68 10.12 -3.76 4.46
N GLU A 69 11.39 -3.52 4.82
CA GLU A 69 12.19 -4.46 5.61
C GLU A 69 11.58 -4.71 7.00
N SER A 70 11.15 -3.64 7.68
CA SER A 70 10.52 -3.77 9.00
C SER A 70 9.24 -4.63 8.97
N LEU A 71 8.46 -4.55 7.89
CA LEU A 71 7.26 -5.36 7.70
C LEU A 71 7.60 -6.83 7.47
N VAL A 72 8.66 -7.13 6.72
CA VAL A 72 9.12 -8.51 6.50
C VAL A 72 9.54 -9.14 7.84
N ILE A 73 10.33 -8.42 8.64
CA ILE A 73 10.75 -8.89 9.96
C ILE A 73 9.54 -9.10 10.89
N ALA A 74 8.61 -8.13 10.92
CA ALA A 74 7.40 -8.25 11.73
C ALA A 74 6.55 -9.47 11.32
N GLN A 75 6.45 -9.74 10.02
CA GLN A 75 5.75 -10.91 9.49
C GLN A 75 6.42 -12.23 9.91
N GLU A 76 7.75 -12.32 9.86
CA GLU A 76 8.49 -13.51 10.28
C GLU A 76 8.26 -13.81 11.77
N VAL A 77 8.43 -12.78 12.62
CA VAL A 77 8.19 -12.90 14.08
C VAL A 77 6.75 -13.31 14.38
N ALA A 78 5.77 -12.76 13.64
CA ALA A 78 4.37 -13.14 13.80
C ALA A 78 4.12 -14.61 13.44
N ARG A 79 4.73 -15.10 12.36
CA ARG A 79 4.62 -16.51 11.94
C ARG A 79 5.28 -17.44 12.96
N GLU A 80 6.47 -17.13 13.42
CA GLU A 80 7.15 -17.88 14.47
C GLU A 80 6.31 -17.94 15.75
N GLY A 81 5.79 -16.79 16.19
CA GLY A 81 4.91 -16.72 17.36
C GLY A 81 3.64 -17.58 17.21
N ILE A 82 3.05 -17.65 16.02
CA ILE A 82 1.90 -18.52 15.74
C ILE A 82 2.31 -20.00 15.81
N THR A 83 3.41 -20.39 15.15
CA THR A 83 3.87 -21.78 15.15
C THR A 83 4.22 -22.28 16.56
N ALA A 84 4.87 -21.45 17.38
CA ALA A 84 5.18 -21.76 18.77
C ALA A 84 3.91 -21.97 19.61
N ARG A 85 2.90 -21.10 19.43
CA ARG A 85 1.59 -21.22 20.11
C ARG A 85 0.84 -22.49 19.69
N ILE A 86 0.87 -22.85 18.40
CA ILE A 86 0.25 -24.09 17.92
C ILE A 86 0.92 -25.29 18.56
N LYS A 87 2.26 -25.35 18.57
CA LYS A 87 3.02 -26.44 19.18
C LYS A 87 2.73 -26.62 20.67
N GLU A 88 2.65 -25.52 21.43
CA GLU A 88 2.33 -25.60 22.85
C GLU A 88 0.88 -26.03 23.09
N LYS A 89 -0.05 -25.54 22.26
CA LYS A 89 -1.45 -25.96 22.31
C LYS A 89 -1.61 -27.46 22.03
N GLU A 90 -0.89 -27.99 21.04
CA GLU A 90 -0.87 -29.43 20.75
C GLU A 90 -0.27 -30.25 21.89
N ARG A 91 0.81 -29.76 22.52
CA ARG A 91 1.40 -30.38 23.71
C ARG A 91 0.39 -30.45 24.85
N GLN A 92 -0.31 -29.36 25.13
CA GLN A 92 -1.34 -29.29 26.17
C GLN A 92 -2.51 -30.24 25.86
N GLN A 93 -2.99 -30.25 24.61
CA GLN A 93 -4.06 -31.16 24.18
C GLN A 93 -3.67 -32.63 24.31
N ARG A 94 -2.41 -32.99 24.00
CA ARG A 94 -1.90 -34.35 24.19
C ARG A 94 -1.88 -34.74 25.68
N MET A 95 -1.35 -33.87 26.54
CA MET A 95 -1.36 -34.10 27.99
C MET A 95 -2.78 -34.25 28.55
N ASP A 96 -3.72 -33.41 28.09
CA ASP A 96 -5.12 -33.49 28.51
C ASP A 96 -5.80 -34.77 28.02
N LYS A 97 -5.45 -35.25 26.82
CA LYS A 97 -5.92 -36.54 26.30
C LYS A 97 -5.37 -37.70 27.12
N GLU A 98 -4.07 -37.73 27.38
CA GLU A 98 -3.42 -38.78 28.20
C GLU A 98 -4.02 -38.85 29.60
N ARG A 99 -4.27 -37.70 30.24
CA ARG A 99 -4.95 -37.63 31.55
C ARG A 99 -6.36 -38.22 31.48
N LYS A 100 -7.16 -37.84 30.47
CA LYS A 100 -8.52 -38.38 30.29
C LYS A 100 -8.50 -39.90 30.04
N ASP A 101 -7.55 -40.38 29.25
CA ASP A 101 -7.41 -41.81 28.96
C ASP A 101 -7.06 -42.61 30.24
N GLU A 102 -6.20 -42.08 31.12
CA GLU A 102 -5.90 -42.70 32.42
C GLU A 102 -7.09 -42.66 33.39
N GLU A 103 -7.82 -41.54 33.47
CA GLU A 103 -9.06 -41.43 34.26
C GLU A 103 -10.10 -42.47 33.81
N LEU A 104 -10.31 -42.62 32.49
CA LEU A 104 -11.20 -43.64 31.93
C LEU A 104 -10.72 -45.06 32.23
N ARG A 105 -9.40 -45.29 32.23
CA ARG A 105 -8.81 -46.60 32.55
C ARG A 105 -9.00 -46.98 34.02
N GLN A 106 -8.88 -46.03 34.94
CA GLN A 106 -9.16 -46.24 36.36
C GLN A 106 -10.64 -46.55 36.58
N LEU A 107 -11.54 -45.73 36.02
CA LEU A 107 -12.98 -45.94 36.10
C LEU A 107 -13.40 -47.33 35.56
N ALA A 108 -12.82 -47.76 34.45
CA ALA A 108 -13.09 -49.08 33.88
C ALA A 108 -12.57 -50.24 34.76
N ARG A 109 -11.44 -50.07 35.47
CA ARG A 109 -10.93 -51.05 36.43
C ARG A 109 -11.88 -51.18 37.62
N ASP A 110 -12.29 -50.06 38.19
CA ASP A 110 -13.19 -50.01 39.35
C ASP A 110 -14.55 -50.65 39.02
N ALA A 111 -15.13 -50.33 37.86
CA ALA A 111 -16.38 -50.92 37.38
C ALA A 111 -16.27 -52.45 37.20
N ARG A 112 -15.12 -52.98 36.76
CA ARG A 112 -14.89 -54.43 36.64
C ARG A 112 -14.76 -55.12 38.01
N MET A 113 -14.11 -54.47 38.98
CA MET A 113 -14.02 -54.99 40.35
C MET A 113 -15.39 -55.06 41.02
N MET A 114 -16.22 -54.01 40.86
CA MET A 114 -17.59 -53.99 41.38
C MET A 114 -18.48 -55.10 40.79
N ARG A 115 -18.20 -55.56 39.56
CA ARG A 115 -18.94 -56.66 38.91
C ARG A 115 -18.45 -58.06 39.32
N THR A 116 -17.22 -58.19 39.80
CA THR A 116 -16.62 -59.49 40.19
C THR A 116 -16.76 -59.79 41.68
N GLY A 117 -17.21 -58.82 42.48
CA GLY A 117 -17.74 -59.04 43.84
C GLY A 117 -19.25 -59.30 43.82
N VAL A 118 -19.64 -60.51 44.19
CA VAL A 118 -21.03 -61.03 44.36
C VAL A 118 -21.74 -61.52 43.08
N ALA A 119 -21.53 -62.80 42.77
CA ALA A 119 -22.64 -63.72 42.60
C ALA A 119 -22.46 -64.84 43.65
N PRO A 120 -23.39 -65.03 44.61
CA PRO A 120 -23.37 -66.24 45.41
C PRO A 120 -23.74 -67.40 44.47
N ALA A 121 -23.01 -68.49 44.58
CA ALA A 121 -23.43 -69.77 44.06
C ALA A 121 -24.80 -70.08 44.68
N ALA A 122 -25.84 -70.13 43.85
CA ALA A 122 -27.11 -70.74 44.24
C ALA A 122 -26.85 -72.25 44.34
N ALA A 123 -26.60 -72.69 45.57
CA ALA A 123 -26.75 -74.08 45.98
C ALA A 123 -28.18 -74.26 46.51
N ALA A 124 -29.03 -74.93 45.72
CA ALA A 124 -30.17 -75.75 46.12
C ALA A 124 -30.79 -76.37 44.86
#